data_AF-A0A061NUF1-F1
#
_entry.id   AF-A0A061NUF1-F1
#
_cell.length_a   1.000
_cell.length_b   1.000
_cell.length_c   1.000
_cell.angle_alpha   90.00
_cell.angle_beta   90.00
_cell.angle_gamma   90.00
#
_symmetry.space_group_name_H-M   'P 1'
#
loop_
_entity.id
_entity.type
_entity.pdbx_description
1 polymer ?
#
loop_
_entity_poly.entity_id
_entity_poly.type
_entity_poly.pdbx_seq_one_letter_code
_entity_poly.pdbx_strand_id
1 'polypeptide(L)'
;MRVVPLFQKTVAEGGVRAQFEGTYDFYEECPTTPSSFILNGFMFSLIGLYDLHTASNQEDAHHLFQSGMRTLKRMLPLYDLGNRTAYDLTHYTAASGGPNIAKWGYHITHIHLLEALNSIHQDDEFETTLHRWKGYLQGKSGGV
;
A
#
# COMPACT_ATOMS: atom_id res chain seq x y z
N MET A 1 23.35 7.31 4.89
CA MET A 1 22.83 6.22 4.02
C MET A 1 21.77 6.84 3.13
N ARG A 2 21.88 6.75 1.78
CA ARG A 2 20.83 7.24 0.86
C ARG A 2 19.84 6.09 0.63
N VAL A 3 18.57 6.26 0.99
CA VAL A 3 17.56 5.18 0.92
C VAL A 3 16.89 5.11 -0.46
N VAL A 4 16.77 6.24 -1.16
CA VAL A 4 16.13 6.39 -2.48
C VAL A 4 16.62 5.35 -3.52
N PRO A 5 17.93 5.05 -3.65
CA PRO A 5 18.39 4.07 -4.63
C PRO A 5 17.82 2.65 -4.44
N LEU A 6 17.39 2.28 -3.23
CA LEU A 6 16.76 0.97 -2.98
C LEU A 6 15.36 0.88 -3.59
N PHE A 7 14.62 1.99 -3.59
CA PHE A 7 13.27 2.11 -4.15
C PHE A 7 13.27 2.17 -5.68
N GLN A 8 14.39 2.54 -6.29
CA GLN A 8 14.55 2.59 -7.75
C GLN A 8 14.94 1.22 -8.34
N LYS A 9 15.50 0.33 -7.53
CA LYS A 9 15.93 -1.01 -7.93
C LYS A 9 14.80 -2.02 -7.75
N THR A 10 14.68 -2.93 -8.71
CA THR A 10 13.76 -4.05 -8.59
C THR A 10 14.20 -5.03 -7.50
N VAL A 11 13.27 -5.85 -7.01
CA VAL A 11 13.61 -6.96 -6.08
C VAL A 11 14.72 -7.86 -6.65
N ALA A 12 14.68 -8.17 -7.95
CA ALA A 12 15.71 -8.98 -8.62
C ALA A 12 17.11 -8.32 -8.63
N GLU A 13 17.16 -6.99 -8.56
CA GLU A 13 18.40 -6.19 -8.52
C GLU A 13 18.86 -5.87 -7.09
N GLY A 14 18.25 -6.50 -6.08
CA GLY A 14 18.53 -6.27 -4.66
C GLY A 14 17.90 -4.98 -4.10
N GLY A 15 16.88 -4.45 -4.76
CA GLY A 15 16.04 -3.36 -4.26
C GLY A 15 14.73 -3.85 -3.64
N VAL A 16 13.76 -2.94 -3.55
CA VAL A 16 12.44 -3.21 -2.96
C VAL A 16 11.29 -3.01 -3.95
N ARG A 17 11.56 -2.62 -5.19
CA ARG A 17 10.52 -2.32 -6.17
C ARG A 17 9.99 -3.61 -6.82
N ALA A 18 8.70 -3.83 -6.66
CA ALA A 18 7.89 -4.75 -7.45
C ALA A 18 7.01 -3.97 -8.42
N GLN A 19 6.40 -4.67 -9.38
CA GLN A 19 5.51 -4.05 -10.36
C GLN A 19 4.21 -4.83 -10.47
N PHE A 20 3.08 -4.10 -10.37
CA PHE A 20 1.74 -4.62 -10.57
C PHE A 20 1.23 -4.19 -11.96
N GLU A 21 0.56 -5.10 -12.69
CA GLU A 21 0.08 -4.89 -14.07
C GLU A 21 1.15 -4.34 -15.04
N GLY A 22 2.44 -4.60 -14.77
CA GLY A 22 3.55 -4.10 -15.58
C GLY A 22 3.71 -2.58 -15.62
N THR A 23 3.00 -1.83 -14.78
CA THR A 23 2.96 -0.36 -14.82
C THR A 23 2.96 0.31 -13.45
N TYR A 24 2.40 -0.32 -12.42
CA TYR A 24 2.28 0.27 -11.10
C TYR A 24 3.42 -0.18 -10.18
N ASP A 25 4.27 0.76 -9.77
CA ASP A 25 5.38 0.50 -8.87
C ASP A 25 4.89 0.29 -7.44
N PHE A 26 5.31 -0.82 -6.82
CA PHE A 26 5.03 -1.15 -5.42
C PHE A 26 6.33 -1.34 -4.65
N TYR A 27 6.39 -0.85 -3.41
CA TYR A 27 7.57 -0.95 -2.55
C TYR A 27 7.34 -2.03 -1.51
N GLU A 28 8.00 -3.18 -1.70
CA GLU A 28 7.80 -4.39 -0.90
C GLU A 28 8.36 -4.25 0.51
N GLU A 29 7.57 -4.61 1.51
CA GLU A 29 8.04 -4.81 2.88
C GLU A 29 8.99 -6.01 2.97
N CYS A 30 8.61 -7.08 2.27
CA CYS A 30 9.37 -8.32 2.18
C CYS A 30 9.57 -8.62 0.69
N PRO A 31 10.79 -8.45 0.15
CA PRO A 31 11.07 -8.70 -1.27
C PRO A 31 11.04 -10.21 -1.57
N THR A 32 9.84 -10.76 -1.78
CA THR A 32 9.59 -12.18 -2.06
C THR A 32 9.42 -12.44 -3.56
N THR A 33 9.59 -13.71 -3.96
CA THR A 33 9.28 -14.18 -5.32
C THR A 33 8.31 -15.37 -5.23
N PRO A 34 7.04 -15.24 -5.68
CA PRO A 34 6.41 -14.06 -6.28
C PRO A 34 6.20 -12.91 -5.26
N SER A 35 5.94 -11.70 -5.77
CA SER A 35 5.67 -10.50 -4.97
C SER A 35 4.49 -10.71 -4.01
N SER A 36 4.65 -10.23 -2.77
CA SER A 36 3.63 -10.37 -1.73
C SER A 36 2.63 -9.21 -1.75
N PHE A 37 3.08 -8.01 -2.10
CA PHE A 37 2.27 -6.79 -2.06
C PHE A 37 1.63 -6.55 -0.68
N ILE A 38 2.44 -6.50 0.38
CA ILE A 38 1.96 -6.25 1.76
C ILE A 38 1.54 -4.78 1.92
N LEU A 39 0.26 -4.55 2.28
CA LEU A 39 -0.36 -3.22 2.20
C LEU A 39 0.20 -2.21 3.22
N ASN A 40 0.30 -2.61 4.49
CA ASN A 40 0.78 -1.71 5.55
C ASN A 40 2.22 -1.26 5.31
N GLY A 41 3.12 -2.17 4.94
CA GLY A 41 4.52 -1.83 4.67
C GLY A 41 4.67 -0.88 3.49
N PHE A 42 3.85 -1.05 2.44
CA PHE A 42 3.81 -0.11 1.33
C PHE A 42 3.39 1.28 1.78
N MET A 43 2.29 1.43 2.52
CA MET A 43 1.84 2.73 3.01
C MET A 43 2.85 3.40 3.96
N PHE A 44 3.50 2.63 4.85
CA PHE A 44 4.60 3.16 5.67
C PHE A 44 5.74 3.71 4.81
N SER A 45 6.10 3.01 3.73
CA SER A 45 7.15 3.46 2.83
C SER A 45 6.80 4.77 2.12
N LEU A 46 5.52 4.99 1.77
CA LEU A 46 5.05 6.25 1.18
C LEU A 46 5.17 7.41 2.17
N ILE A 47 4.77 7.21 3.43
CA ILE A 47 4.95 8.22 4.48
C ILE A 47 6.44 8.55 4.64
N GLY A 48 7.31 7.54 4.70
CA GLY A 48 8.75 7.77 4.80
C GLY A 48 9.37 8.51 3.61
N LEU A 49 8.88 8.26 2.38
CA LEU A 49 9.30 8.98 1.17
C LEU A 49 8.84 10.44 1.21
N TYR A 50 7.61 10.69 1.68
CA TYR A 50 7.10 12.05 1.88
C TYR A 50 7.91 12.81 2.93
N ASP A 51 8.15 12.22 4.10
CA ASP A 51 8.97 12.81 5.17
C ASP A 51 10.39 13.11 4.69
N LEU A 52 10.98 12.20 3.91
CA LEU A 52 12.31 12.43 3.34
C LEU A 52 12.32 13.61 2.38
N HIS A 53 11.32 13.73 1.50
CA HIS A 53 11.20 14.88 0.60
C HIS A 53 11.05 16.17 1.40
N THR A 54 10.12 16.24 2.35
CA THR A 54 9.86 17.47 3.14
C THR A 54 11.06 17.89 3.99
N ALA A 55 11.80 16.93 4.56
CA ALA A 55 12.95 17.22 5.43
C ALA A 55 14.24 17.58 4.68
N SER A 56 14.42 17.11 3.44
CA SER A 56 15.69 17.21 2.72
C SER A 56 15.61 17.74 1.29
N ASN A 57 14.41 18.13 0.85
CA ASN A 57 14.11 18.63 -0.50
C ASN A 57 14.61 17.71 -1.62
N GLN A 58 14.54 16.39 -1.39
CA GLN A 58 14.93 15.38 -2.38
C GLN A 58 13.76 15.12 -3.34
N GLU A 59 13.89 15.59 -4.58
CA GLU A 59 12.87 15.43 -5.62
C GLU A 59 12.64 13.97 -6.02
N ASP A 60 13.69 13.14 -6.03
CA ASP A 60 13.55 11.70 -6.32
C ASP A 60 12.60 11.01 -5.32
N ALA A 61 12.63 11.41 -4.04
CA ALA A 61 11.72 10.88 -3.03
C ALA A 61 10.28 11.33 -3.28
N HIS A 62 10.08 12.56 -3.75
CA HIS A 62 8.77 13.07 -4.14
C HIS A 62 8.19 12.31 -5.34
N HIS A 63 9.01 12.05 -6.37
CA HIS A 63 8.60 11.28 -7.53
C HIS A 63 8.19 9.84 -7.18
N LEU A 64 8.97 9.18 -6.31
CA LEU A 64 8.61 7.86 -5.79
C LEU A 64 7.30 7.91 -4.99
N PHE A 65 7.14 8.89 -4.10
CA PHE A 65 5.90 9.08 -3.36
C PHE A 65 4.69 9.26 -4.30
N GLN A 66 4.78 10.14 -5.30
CA GLN A 66 3.69 10.38 -6.26
C GLN A 66 3.36 9.13 -7.09
N SER A 67 4.38 8.38 -7.53
CA SER A 67 4.19 7.11 -8.23
C SER A 67 3.47 6.10 -7.33
N GLY A 68 3.94 5.96 -6.09
CA GLY A 68 3.36 5.06 -5.11
C GLY A 68 1.92 5.42 -4.70
N MET A 69 1.58 6.70 -4.59
CA MET A 69 0.19 7.13 -4.34
C MET A 69 -0.76 6.72 -5.48
N ARG A 70 -0.30 6.79 -6.73
CA ARG A 70 -1.06 6.30 -7.89
C ARG A 70 -1.25 4.78 -7.86
N THR A 71 -0.21 4.04 -7.49
CA THR A 71 -0.30 2.59 -7.28
C THR A 71 -1.25 2.23 -6.16
N LEU A 72 -1.16 2.91 -5.01
CA LEU A 72 -2.05 2.69 -3.87
C LEU A 72 -3.51 2.85 -4.31
N LYS A 73 -3.83 3.95 -5.00
CA LYS A 73 -5.16 4.20 -5.54
C LYS A 73 -5.66 3.08 -6.45
N ARG A 74 -4.84 2.60 -7.39
CA ARG A 74 -5.19 1.48 -8.28
C ARG A 74 -5.45 0.19 -7.51
N MET A 75 -4.66 -0.10 -6.48
CA MET A 75 -4.64 -1.40 -5.81
C MET A 75 -5.55 -1.48 -4.59
N LEU A 76 -5.94 -0.36 -3.97
CA LEU A 76 -6.80 -0.33 -2.78
C LEU A 76 -8.05 -1.22 -2.88
N PRO A 77 -8.81 -1.24 -3.99
CA PRO A 77 -9.97 -2.12 -4.13
C PRO A 77 -9.65 -3.61 -4.01
N LEU A 78 -8.42 -4.04 -4.39
CA LEU A 78 -8.01 -5.44 -4.32
C LEU A 78 -7.84 -5.93 -2.88
N TYR A 79 -7.60 -5.01 -1.94
CA TYR A 79 -7.48 -5.33 -0.52
C TYR A 79 -8.82 -5.28 0.21
N ASP A 80 -9.91 -4.82 -0.40
CA ASP A 80 -11.22 -4.75 0.23
C ASP A 80 -11.97 -6.09 0.08
N LEU A 81 -12.18 -6.80 1.19
CA LEU A 81 -12.89 -8.09 1.21
C LEU A 81 -14.38 -7.93 1.55
N GLY A 82 -14.90 -6.71 1.62
CA GLY A 82 -16.30 -6.41 1.91
C GLY A 82 -16.68 -6.49 3.40
N ASN A 83 -15.84 -7.05 4.26
CA ASN A 83 -16.05 -7.03 5.72
C ASN A 83 -14.76 -6.79 6.53
N ARG A 84 -13.62 -6.76 5.84
CA ARG A 84 -12.29 -6.47 6.36
C ARG A 84 -11.35 -6.26 5.17
N THR A 85 -10.09 -5.97 5.47
CA THR A 85 -9.02 -5.89 4.47
C THR A 85 -8.23 -7.19 4.35
N ALA A 86 -7.71 -7.48 3.16
CA ALA A 86 -6.58 -8.38 3.00
C ALA A 86 -5.29 -7.74 3.56
N TYR A 87 -4.38 -8.55 4.10
CA TYR A 87 -3.07 -8.12 4.56
C TYR A 87 -2.10 -7.93 3.38
N ASP A 88 -2.18 -8.85 2.41
CA ASP A 88 -1.34 -8.92 1.23
C ASP A 88 -2.16 -9.46 0.04
N LEU A 89 -1.54 -9.48 -1.15
CA LEU A 89 -2.16 -10.04 -2.36
C LEU A 89 -1.55 -11.38 -2.76
N THR A 90 -1.04 -12.16 -1.82
CA THR A 90 -0.44 -13.48 -2.10
C THR A 90 -1.42 -14.46 -2.74
N HIS A 91 -2.73 -14.25 -2.58
CA HIS A 91 -3.80 -15.00 -3.23
C HIS A 91 -4.02 -14.61 -4.70
N TYR A 92 -3.52 -13.44 -5.13
CA TYR A 92 -3.46 -13.05 -6.53
C TYR A 92 -2.15 -13.48 -7.20
N THR A 93 -1.05 -13.48 -6.45
CA THR A 93 0.30 -13.70 -7.01
C THR A 93 0.79 -15.13 -6.88
N ALA A 94 0.33 -15.86 -5.88
CA ALA A 94 0.61 -17.27 -5.67
C ALA A 94 -0.70 -18.06 -5.68
N ALA A 95 -0.63 -19.35 -5.99
CA ALA A 95 -1.74 -20.29 -5.83
C ALA A 95 -2.03 -20.59 -4.34
N SER A 96 -2.04 -19.56 -3.51
CA SER A 96 -2.49 -19.65 -2.13
C SER A 96 -4.03 -19.62 -2.15
N GLY A 97 -4.65 -20.65 -1.57
CA GLY A 97 -6.05 -20.97 -1.87
C GLY A 97 -7.08 -19.86 -1.60
N GLY A 98 -6.77 -18.85 -0.79
CA GLY A 98 -7.67 -17.73 -0.49
C GLY A 98 -6.97 -16.53 0.14
N PRO A 99 -7.67 -15.39 0.31
CA PRO A 99 -7.08 -14.15 0.76
C PRO A 99 -6.52 -14.25 2.18
N ASN A 100 -5.33 -13.69 2.39
CA ASN A 100 -4.77 -13.50 3.73
C ASN A 100 -5.52 -12.37 4.44
N ILE A 101 -6.55 -12.72 5.22
CA ILE A 101 -7.40 -11.76 5.91
C ILE A 101 -6.61 -11.08 7.03
N ALA A 102 -6.52 -9.74 7.01
CA ALA A 102 -5.86 -8.98 8.06
C ALA A 102 -6.51 -9.24 9.43
N LYS A 103 -5.69 -9.40 10.47
CA LYS A 103 -6.19 -9.33 11.85
C LYS A 103 -6.73 -7.92 12.12
N TRP A 104 -7.64 -7.76 13.08
CA TRP A 104 -8.24 -6.45 13.40
C TRP A 104 -7.20 -5.36 13.68
N GLY A 105 -6.10 -5.70 14.36
CA GLY A 105 -4.99 -4.76 14.57
C GLY A 105 -4.43 -4.21 13.26
N TYR A 106 -4.16 -5.09 12.27
CA TYR A 106 -3.69 -4.66 10.95
C TYR A 106 -4.75 -3.92 10.14
N HIS A 107 -6.03 -4.31 10.26
CA HIS A 107 -7.12 -3.57 9.61
C HIS A 107 -7.20 -2.13 10.13
N ILE A 108 -7.09 -1.93 11.44
CA ILE A 108 -7.02 -0.60 12.07
C ILE A 108 -5.76 0.15 11.60
N THR A 109 -4.61 -0.53 11.52
CA THR A 109 -3.39 0.05 10.96
C THR A 109 -3.59 0.53 9.53
N HIS A 110 -4.27 -0.25 8.67
CA HIS A 110 -4.57 0.18 7.30
C HIS A 110 -5.41 1.46 7.26
N ILE A 111 -6.43 1.56 8.13
CA ILE A 111 -7.26 2.76 8.24
C ILE A 111 -6.40 3.97 8.63
N HIS A 112 -5.62 3.89 9.71
CA HIS A 112 -4.83 5.03 10.17
C HIS A 112 -3.76 5.47 9.15
N LEU A 113 -3.14 4.51 8.46
CA LEU A 113 -2.16 4.82 7.42
C LEU A 113 -2.80 5.48 6.20
N LEU A 114 -3.97 5.00 5.77
CA LEU A 114 -4.70 5.61 4.67
C LEU A 114 -5.24 7.00 5.04
N GLU A 115 -5.66 7.22 6.29
CA GLU A 115 -6.02 8.55 6.82
C GLU A 115 -4.83 9.51 6.77
N ALA A 116 -3.65 9.06 7.22
CA ALA A 116 -2.44 9.86 7.19
C ALA A 116 -2.09 10.27 5.74
N LEU A 117 -2.11 9.33 4.80
CA LEU A 117 -1.84 9.60 3.39
C LEU A 117 -2.90 10.53 2.75
N ASN A 118 -4.19 10.33 3.07
CA ASN A 118 -5.26 11.19 2.57
C ASN A 118 -5.18 12.63 3.15
N SER A 119 -4.61 12.79 4.35
CA SER A 119 -4.37 14.12 4.93
C SER A 119 -3.26 14.89 4.20
N ILE A 120 -2.33 14.19 3.56
CA ILE A 120 -1.24 14.77 2.76
C ILE A 120 -1.73 15.11 1.35
N HIS A 121 -2.45 14.19 0.71
CA HIS A 121 -3.00 14.35 -0.63
C HIS A 121 -4.44 13.84 -0.66
N GLN A 122 -5.39 14.77 -0.57
CA GLN A 122 -6.81 14.44 -0.53
C GLN A 122 -7.26 13.81 -1.86
N ASP A 123 -7.91 12.65 -1.75
CA ASP A 123 -8.52 11.93 -2.86
C ASP A 123 -9.86 11.33 -2.43
N ASP A 124 -10.91 11.56 -3.22
CA ASP A 124 -12.27 11.09 -2.92
C ASP A 124 -12.37 9.55 -2.86
N GLU A 125 -11.53 8.83 -3.61
CA GLU A 125 -11.51 7.36 -3.59
C GLU A 125 -10.89 6.83 -2.29
N PHE A 126 -9.89 7.53 -1.74
CA PHE A 126 -9.34 7.23 -0.42
C PHE A 126 -10.39 7.49 0.66
N GLU A 127 -11.08 8.63 0.62
CA GLU A 127 -12.11 8.95 1.61
C GLU A 127 -13.27 7.95 1.56
N THR A 128 -13.72 7.59 0.37
CA THR A 128 -14.76 6.56 0.18
C THR A 128 -14.31 5.22 0.75
N THR A 129 -13.06 4.83 0.51
CA THR A 129 -12.48 3.58 1.02
C THR A 129 -12.35 3.60 2.56
N LEU A 130 -11.89 4.72 3.12
CA LEU A 130 -11.82 4.94 4.57
C LEU A 130 -13.19 4.82 5.22
N HIS A 131 -14.22 5.40 4.62
CA HIS A 131 -15.59 5.31 5.13
C HIS A 131 -16.07 3.84 5.19
N ARG A 132 -15.83 3.06 4.13
CA ARG A 132 -16.18 1.63 4.10
C ARG A 132 -15.43 0.86 5.19
N TRP A 133 -14.11 1.00 5.25
CA TRP A 133 -13.26 0.25 6.19
C TRP A 133 -13.58 0.59 7.66
N LYS A 134 -13.81 1.87 7.98
CA LYS A 134 -14.31 2.27 9.31
C LYS A 134 -15.68 1.65 9.63
N GLY A 135 -16.54 1.51 8.61
CA GLY A 135 -17.81 0.80 8.75
C GLY A 135 -17.66 -0.66 9.17
N TYR A 136 -16.61 -1.34 8.70
CA TYR A 136 -16.35 -2.75 9.04
C TYR A 136 -16.05 -2.94 10.54
N LEU A 137 -15.43 -1.95 11.19
CA LEU A 137 -15.23 -1.94 12.65
C LEU A 137 -16.56 -1.95 13.43
N GLN A 138 -17.65 -1.49 12.81
CA GLN A 138 -19.00 -1.44 13.38
C GLN A 138 -19.85 -2.65 12.96
N GLY A 139 -19.26 -3.66 12.31
CA GLY A 139 -19.97 -4.83 11.81
C GLY A 139 -20.76 -4.60 10.52
N LYS A 140 -20.55 -3.48 9.82
CA LYS A 140 -21.10 -3.31 8.47
C LYS A 140 -20.36 -4.25 7.51
N SER A 141 -21.04 -4.71 6.48
CA SER A 141 -20.43 -5.40 5.33
C SER A 141 -20.82 -4.69 4.05
N GLY A 142 -19.86 -4.44 3.17
CA GLY A 142 -20.08 -3.96 1.81
C GLY A 142 -20.70 -5.08 0.96
N GLY A 143 -21.85 -4.78 0.35
CA GLY A 143 -22.31 -5.55 -0.79
C GLY A 143 -21.41 -5.23 -1.98
N VAL A 144 -20.90 -6.28 -2.63
CA VAL A 144 -20.31 -6.18 -3.97
C VAL A 144 -21.42 -5.90 -4.97
#